data_AF-A0A2K6TJ03-F1
#
_entry.id   AF-A0A2K6TJ03-F1
#
_cell.length_a   1.000
_cell.length_b   1.000
_cell.length_c   1.000
_cell.angle_alpha   90.00
_cell.angle_beta   90.00
_cell.angle_gamma   90.00
#
_symmetry.space_group_name_H-M   'P 1'
#
loop_
_entity.id
_entity.type
_entity.pdbx_description
1 polymer ?
#
loop_
_entity_poly.entity_id
_entity_poly.type
_entity_poly.pdbx_seq_one_letter_code
_entity_poly.pdbx_strand_id
1 'polypeptide(L)'
;DLDDVLEKAKKANVVALVAVAEHSGEFEKIMQLSERYNGFVLPCLGVHPVQGLLPEDQRSVTLKDLDVALPIIENYKDRLLAIGEVGLDFSPRFAGTDEQKEEQRQVLIRQIQLAKRLNLPLNVHSRSAGRPTINLLQEQAETCETVAFNFYMLRNRFTCTRTRKTGTE
;
A
#
# COMPACT_ATOMS: atom_id res chain seq x y z
N ASP A 1 -1.41 25.22 -0.04
CA ASP A 1 -0.06 25.30 -0.64
C ASP A 1 0.29 24.08 -1.49
N LEU A 2 -0.47 22.96 -1.40
CA LEU A 2 -0.24 21.76 -2.22
C LEU A 2 -0.01 22.04 -3.71
N ASP A 3 -0.80 22.92 -4.32
CA ASP A 3 -0.65 23.29 -5.74
C ASP A 3 0.73 23.91 -6.03
N ASP A 4 1.21 24.78 -5.14
CA ASP A 4 2.55 25.39 -5.26
C ASP A 4 3.67 24.35 -5.08
N VAL A 5 3.48 23.40 -4.17
CA VAL A 5 4.42 22.28 -3.97
C VAL A 5 4.50 21.40 -5.21
N LEU A 6 3.36 21.06 -5.82
CA LEU A 6 3.32 20.22 -7.02
C LEU A 6 3.94 20.93 -8.23
N GLU A 7 3.71 22.22 -8.39
CA GLU A 7 4.34 22.99 -9.46
C GLU A 7 5.86 23.13 -9.27
N LYS A 8 6.33 23.30 -8.03
CA LYS A 8 7.77 23.24 -7.71
C LYS A 8 8.36 21.87 -8.02
N ALA A 9 7.65 20.78 -7.71
CA ALA A 9 8.10 19.42 -8.02
C ALA A 9 8.27 19.20 -9.54
N LYS A 10 7.32 19.66 -10.36
CA LYS A 10 7.44 19.61 -11.83
C LYS A 10 8.66 20.39 -12.33
N LYS A 11 8.88 21.61 -11.81
CA LYS A 11 10.06 22.43 -12.15
C LYS A 11 11.39 21.79 -11.72
N ALA A 12 11.35 20.94 -10.70
CA ALA A 12 12.49 20.15 -10.24
C ALA A 12 12.68 18.83 -11.01
N ASN A 13 11.98 18.63 -12.14
CA ASN A 13 12.00 17.42 -12.96
C ASN A 13 11.48 16.15 -12.26
N VAL A 14 10.61 16.29 -11.26
CA VAL A 14 9.78 15.15 -10.82
C VAL A 14 8.78 14.85 -11.93
N VAL A 15 8.78 13.61 -12.43
CA VAL A 15 7.95 13.20 -13.59
C VAL A 15 6.62 12.57 -13.19
N ALA A 16 6.53 12.01 -11.99
CA ALA A 16 5.32 11.42 -11.43
C ALA A 16 5.41 11.39 -9.90
N LEU A 17 4.25 11.44 -9.24
CA LEU A 17 4.11 11.24 -7.80
C LEU A 17 3.15 10.08 -7.56
N VAL A 18 3.56 9.15 -6.70
CA VAL A 18 2.70 8.07 -6.22
C VAL A 18 2.09 8.52 -4.90
N ALA A 19 0.78 8.78 -4.89
CA ALA A 19 0.04 9.19 -3.70
C ALA A 19 -0.60 7.97 -3.05
N VAL A 20 -0.17 7.63 -1.84
CA VAL A 20 -0.66 6.49 -1.07
C VAL A 20 -1.66 6.93 0.01
N ALA A 21 -2.61 6.06 0.33
CA ALA A 21 -3.54 6.25 1.43
C ALA A 21 -3.06 5.53 2.70
N GLU A 22 -3.43 6.05 3.85
CA GLU A 22 -3.35 5.41 5.16
C GLU A 22 -4.72 4.88 5.64
N HIS A 23 -5.83 5.59 5.35
CA HIS A 23 -7.17 5.22 5.80
C HIS A 23 -8.29 5.58 4.80
N SER A 24 -9.44 4.91 4.90
CA SER A 24 -10.57 5.07 3.96
C SER A 24 -11.10 6.51 3.83
N GLY A 25 -11.07 7.28 4.91
CA GLY A 25 -11.53 8.69 4.93
C GLY A 25 -10.80 9.64 3.97
N GLU A 26 -9.63 9.29 3.44
CA GLU A 26 -8.89 10.15 2.51
C GLU A 26 -8.95 9.67 1.05
N PHE A 27 -9.55 8.51 0.79
CA PHE A 27 -9.56 7.89 -0.54
C PHE A 27 -10.13 8.85 -1.59
N GLU A 28 -11.25 9.49 -1.27
CA GLU A 28 -11.91 10.46 -2.16
C GLU A 28 -11.00 11.66 -2.49
N LYS A 29 -10.26 12.14 -1.49
CA LYS A 29 -9.31 13.24 -1.66
C LYS A 29 -8.14 12.85 -2.56
N ILE A 30 -7.61 11.63 -2.41
CA ILE A 30 -6.55 11.10 -3.29
C ILE A 30 -7.05 10.95 -4.72
N MET A 31 -8.27 10.44 -4.91
CA MET A 31 -8.86 10.29 -6.24
C MET A 31 -9.11 11.65 -6.91
N GLN A 32 -9.61 12.63 -6.18
CA GLN A 32 -9.77 14.02 -6.67
C GLN A 32 -8.43 14.65 -7.04
N LEU A 33 -7.37 14.41 -6.24
CA LEU A 33 -6.03 14.89 -6.56
C LEU A 33 -5.47 14.25 -7.83
N SER A 34 -5.66 12.94 -7.99
CA SER A 34 -5.26 12.23 -9.21
C SER A 34 -6.00 12.77 -10.43
N GLU A 35 -7.29 13.08 -10.31
CA GLU A 35 -8.08 13.66 -11.41
C GLU A 35 -7.62 15.07 -11.79
N ARG A 36 -7.40 15.91 -10.78
CA ARG A 36 -6.92 17.28 -10.97
C ARG A 36 -5.52 17.33 -11.60
N TYR A 37 -4.67 16.36 -11.26
CA TYR A 37 -3.29 16.25 -11.73
C TYR A 37 -3.10 14.98 -12.56
N ASN A 38 -4.03 14.73 -13.50
CA ASN A 38 -4.04 13.53 -14.31
C ASN A 38 -2.72 13.32 -15.06
N GLY A 39 -2.21 12.08 -15.02
CA GLY A 39 -0.92 11.70 -15.60
C GLY A 39 0.31 12.11 -14.78
N PHE A 40 0.15 12.86 -13.69
CA PHE A 40 1.23 13.27 -12.79
C PHE A 40 1.08 12.65 -11.39
N VAL A 41 -0.12 12.69 -10.82
CA VAL A 41 -0.43 12.09 -9.52
C VAL A 41 -1.12 10.74 -9.74
N LEU A 42 -0.43 9.67 -9.34
CA LEU A 42 -0.83 8.28 -9.50
C LEU A 42 -1.37 7.75 -8.15
N PRO A 43 -2.65 7.37 -8.07
CA PRO A 43 -3.28 7.07 -6.80
C PRO A 43 -3.03 5.61 -6.39
N CYS A 44 -2.85 5.40 -5.09
CA CYS A 44 -2.84 4.10 -4.46
C CYS A 44 -3.78 4.16 -3.25
N LEU A 45 -4.66 3.17 -3.13
CA LEU A 45 -5.60 3.06 -2.02
C LEU A 45 -5.32 1.77 -1.25
N GLY A 46 -5.36 1.86 0.07
CA GLY A 46 -5.06 0.77 0.98
C GLY A 46 -5.33 1.22 2.41
N VAL A 47 -5.28 0.27 3.34
CA VAL A 47 -5.42 0.52 4.77
C VAL A 47 -4.10 0.20 5.46
N HIS A 48 -3.51 1.23 6.05
CA HIS A 48 -2.21 1.19 6.70
C HIS A 48 -2.28 0.45 8.06
N PRO A 49 -1.22 -0.27 8.49
CA PRO A 49 -1.22 -1.05 9.74
C PRO A 49 -1.44 -0.24 11.02
N VAL A 50 -1.25 1.08 10.96
CA VAL A 50 -1.55 2.03 12.04
C VAL A 50 -2.69 2.93 11.57
N GLN A 51 -3.73 3.05 12.39
CA GLN A 51 -4.94 3.84 12.12
C GLN A 51 -5.13 4.90 13.20
N GLY A 52 -5.67 6.06 12.85
CA GLY A 52 -5.90 7.18 13.76
C GLY A 52 -5.41 8.50 13.16
N LEU A 53 -6.21 9.56 13.28
CA LEU A 53 -5.91 10.86 12.67
C LEU A 53 -4.92 11.68 13.50
N LEU A 54 -5.03 11.56 14.83
CA LEU A 54 -4.20 12.29 15.77
C LEU A 54 -3.15 11.34 16.37
N PRO A 55 -1.92 11.80 16.64
CA PRO A 55 -0.86 10.98 17.22
C PRO A 55 -1.27 10.26 18.50
N GLU A 56 -2.13 10.85 19.33
CA GLU A 56 -2.67 10.30 20.56
C GLU A 56 -3.69 9.17 20.35
N ASP A 57 -4.39 9.16 19.21
CA ASP A 57 -5.45 8.20 18.89
C ASP A 57 -4.96 7.04 18.01
N GLN A 58 -3.66 7.02 17.68
CA GLN A 58 -3.08 5.99 16.83
C GLN A 58 -3.15 4.60 17.49
N ARG A 59 -3.73 3.65 16.77
CA ARG A 59 -3.90 2.25 17.17
C ARG A 59 -3.52 1.30 16.03
N SER A 60 -3.40 0.02 16.34
CA SER A 60 -3.32 -1.02 15.30
C SER A 60 -4.57 -1.01 14.43
N VAL A 61 -4.40 -1.32 13.15
CA VAL A 61 -5.50 -1.58 12.21
C VAL A 61 -6.30 -2.80 12.65
N THR A 62 -7.59 -2.76 12.33
CA THR A 62 -8.55 -3.86 12.55
C THR A 62 -9.17 -4.29 11.23
N LEU A 63 -9.78 -5.49 11.22
CA LEU A 63 -10.54 -5.94 10.05
C LEU A 63 -11.71 -5.01 9.70
N LYS A 64 -12.28 -4.31 10.68
CA LYS A 64 -13.38 -3.36 10.45
C LYS A 64 -12.93 -2.16 9.60
N ASP A 65 -11.70 -1.70 9.79
CA ASP A 65 -11.14 -0.60 9.01
C ASP A 65 -11.04 -1.00 7.53
N LEU A 66 -10.64 -2.25 7.28
CA LEU A 66 -10.57 -2.82 5.94
C LEU A 66 -11.97 -3.02 5.32
N ASP A 67 -12.93 -3.55 6.08
CA ASP A 67 -14.28 -3.82 5.57
C ASP A 67 -14.97 -2.55 5.05
N VAL A 68 -14.71 -1.39 5.67
CA VAL A 68 -15.19 -0.08 5.19
C VAL A 68 -14.46 0.37 3.92
N ALA A 69 -13.17 0.05 3.78
CA ALA A 69 -12.34 0.47 2.65
C ALA A 69 -12.61 -0.33 1.37
N LEU A 70 -12.92 -1.63 1.48
CA LEU A 70 -13.05 -2.54 0.34
C LEU A 70 -14.00 -2.06 -0.76
N PRO A 71 -15.24 -1.62 -0.48
CA PRO A 71 -16.17 -1.16 -1.52
C PRO A 71 -15.65 0.05 -2.29
N ILE A 72 -14.91 0.94 -1.62
CA ILE A 72 -14.38 2.17 -2.21
C ILE A 72 -13.20 1.85 -3.13
N ILE A 73 -12.30 0.97 -2.70
CA ILE A 73 -11.18 0.49 -3.54
C ILE A 73 -11.73 -0.18 -4.80
N GLU A 74 -12.75 -1.02 -4.65
CA GLU A 74 -13.37 -1.73 -5.77
C GLU A 74 -14.01 -0.78 -6.79
N ASN A 75 -14.62 0.30 -6.33
CA ASN A 75 -15.20 1.34 -7.17
C ASN A 75 -14.15 2.08 -8.01
N TYR A 76 -12.92 2.22 -7.50
CA TYR A 76 -11.84 2.96 -8.15
C TYR A 76 -10.79 2.09 -8.85
N LYS A 77 -10.94 0.75 -8.83
CA LYS A 77 -9.92 -0.23 -9.25
C LYS A 77 -9.24 0.08 -10.59
N ASP A 78 -9.98 0.56 -11.60
CA ASP A 78 -9.47 0.81 -12.95
C ASP A 78 -8.61 2.09 -13.05
N ARG A 79 -8.60 2.91 -12.00
CA ARG A 79 -7.84 4.16 -11.89
C ARG A 79 -6.61 4.04 -10.97
N LEU A 80 -6.46 2.93 -10.25
CA LEU A 80 -5.40 2.76 -9.26
C LEU A 80 -4.10 2.32 -9.91
N LEU A 81 -2.98 2.88 -9.44
CA LEU A 81 -1.65 2.38 -9.76
C LEU A 81 -1.30 1.13 -8.95
N ALA A 82 -1.69 1.10 -7.67
CA ALA A 82 -1.35 0.04 -6.72
C ALA A 82 -2.35 -0.01 -5.56
N ILE A 83 -2.32 -1.10 -4.79
CA ILE A 83 -2.94 -1.18 -3.47
C ILE A 83 -1.90 -0.74 -2.43
N GLY A 84 -2.17 0.36 -1.73
CA GLY A 84 -1.20 0.97 -0.83
C GLY A 84 -1.67 2.25 -0.15
N GLU A 85 -1.15 2.59 1.02
CA GLU A 85 -0.09 1.88 1.75
C GLU A 85 -0.66 0.73 2.61
N VAL A 86 -0.05 -0.44 2.51
CA VAL A 86 -0.44 -1.64 3.28
C VAL A 86 0.78 -2.20 3.98
N GLY A 87 0.63 -3.01 5.02
CA GLY A 87 1.83 -3.62 5.60
C GLY A 87 1.68 -4.06 7.04
N LEU A 88 2.83 -4.16 7.71
CA LEU A 88 2.93 -4.47 9.14
C LEU A 88 3.75 -3.38 9.85
N ASP A 89 3.30 -3.01 11.04
CA ASP A 89 4.03 -2.16 11.98
C ASP A 89 4.05 -2.80 13.36
N PHE A 90 5.15 -3.50 13.67
CA PHE A 90 5.34 -4.19 14.95
C PHE A 90 6.04 -3.32 16.00
N SER A 91 5.95 -2.00 15.87
CA SER A 91 6.42 -1.10 16.91
C SER A 91 5.65 -1.38 18.21
N PRO A 92 6.30 -1.47 19.39
CA PRO A 92 5.65 -1.83 20.65
C PRO A 92 4.46 -0.94 21.03
N ARG A 93 4.46 0.30 20.53
CA ARG A 93 3.37 1.27 20.72
C ARG A 93 2.07 0.87 20.01
N PHE A 94 2.16 0.23 18.85
CA PHE A 94 1.01 -0.05 17.98
C PHE A 94 0.61 -1.52 17.96
N ALA A 95 1.58 -2.43 18.02
CA ALA A 95 1.33 -3.88 18.08
C ALA A 95 2.15 -4.52 19.22
N GLY A 96 1.76 -4.19 20.45
CA GLY A 96 2.37 -4.70 21.67
C GLY A 96 1.93 -6.13 22.01
N THR A 97 0.72 -6.52 21.59
CA THR A 97 0.19 -7.88 21.82
C THR A 97 0.26 -8.75 20.56
N ASP A 98 0.24 -10.07 20.74
CA ASP A 98 0.25 -10.99 19.62
C ASP A 98 -1.09 -11.00 18.87
N GLU A 99 -2.22 -10.68 19.53
CA GLU A 99 -3.49 -10.48 18.83
C GLU A 99 -3.43 -9.29 17.87
N GLN A 100 -2.82 -8.17 18.28
CA GLN A 100 -2.67 -7.00 17.41
C GLN A 100 -1.80 -7.31 16.19
N LYS A 101 -0.68 -8.01 16.39
CA LYS A 101 0.19 -8.44 15.28
C LYS A 101 -0.53 -9.38 14.34
N GLU A 102 -1.34 -10.30 14.87
CA GLU A 102 -2.14 -11.22 14.07
C GLU A 102 -3.20 -10.48 13.26
N GLU A 103 -3.89 -9.51 13.86
CA GLU A 103 -4.88 -8.71 13.16
C GLU A 103 -4.27 -7.90 12.00
N GLN A 104 -3.09 -7.30 12.20
CA GLN A 104 -2.34 -6.67 11.11
C GLN A 104 -2.01 -7.66 9.98
N ARG A 105 -1.58 -8.89 10.32
CA ARG A 105 -1.30 -9.94 9.33
C ARG A 105 -2.56 -10.29 8.53
N GLN A 106 -3.70 -10.46 9.19
CA GLN A 106 -4.96 -10.76 8.52
C GLN A 106 -5.42 -9.64 7.58
N VAL A 107 -5.28 -8.38 8.01
CA VAL A 107 -5.56 -7.21 7.16
C VAL A 107 -4.63 -7.19 5.94
N LEU A 108 -3.33 -7.42 6.12
CA LEU A 108 -2.37 -7.46 5.02
C LEU A 108 -2.68 -8.61 4.05
N ILE A 109 -2.99 -9.82 4.55
CA ILE A 109 -3.34 -10.98 3.71
C ILE A 109 -4.53 -10.65 2.80
N ARG A 110 -5.60 -10.05 3.34
CA ARG A 110 -6.77 -9.67 2.54
C ARG A 110 -6.45 -8.61 1.50
N GLN A 111 -5.59 -7.65 1.81
CA GLN A 111 -5.15 -6.64 0.85
C GLN A 111 -4.24 -7.22 -0.24
N ILE A 112 -3.40 -8.20 0.09
CA ILE A 112 -2.62 -8.97 -0.90
C ILE A 112 -3.57 -9.73 -1.85
N GLN A 113 -4.59 -10.40 -1.30
CA GLN A 113 -5.60 -11.10 -2.11
C GLN A 113 -6.38 -10.15 -3.01
N LEU A 114 -6.73 -8.96 -2.50
CA LEU A 114 -7.36 -7.90 -3.29
C LEU A 114 -6.47 -7.46 -4.46
N ALA A 115 -5.21 -7.13 -4.17
CA ALA A 115 -4.24 -6.70 -5.18
C ALA A 115 -4.07 -7.75 -6.29
N LYS A 116 -4.00 -9.04 -5.92
CA LYS A 116 -3.99 -10.15 -6.89
C LYS A 116 -5.24 -10.18 -7.75
N ARG A 117 -6.42 -10.10 -7.14
CA ARG A 117 -7.71 -10.14 -7.85
C ARG A 117 -7.86 -8.97 -8.83
N LEU A 118 -7.30 -7.82 -8.48
CA LEU A 118 -7.30 -6.60 -9.32
C LEU A 118 -6.12 -6.52 -10.28
N ASN A 119 -5.18 -7.47 -10.22
CA ASN A 119 -3.90 -7.43 -10.94
C ASN A 119 -3.12 -6.11 -10.73
N LEU A 120 -3.11 -5.63 -9.48
CA LEU A 120 -2.42 -4.41 -9.07
C LEU A 120 -1.20 -4.77 -8.20
N PRO A 121 -0.11 -3.99 -8.30
CA PRO A 121 1.02 -4.12 -7.39
C PRO A 121 0.66 -3.68 -5.96
N LEU A 122 1.51 -4.02 -5.01
CA LEU A 122 1.42 -3.57 -3.62
C LEU A 122 2.45 -2.47 -3.32
N ASN A 123 2.06 -1.45 -2.57
CA ASN A 123 2.98 -0.52 -1.92
C ASN A 123 2.99 -0.78 -0.39
N VAL A 124 4.16 -1.19 0.14
CA VAL A 124 4.27 -1.90 1.41
C VAL A 124 5.07 -1.16 2.48
N HIS A 125 4.46 -1.03 3.66
CA HIS A 125 5.04 -0.66 4.95
C HIS A 125 5.53 -1.88 5.74
N SER A 126 6.64 -1.74 6.47
CA SER A 126 7.24 -2.87 7.20
C SER A 126 8.03 -2.46 8.46
N ARG A 127 7.64 -1.38 9.12
CA ARG A 127 8.36 -0.86 10.29
C ARG A 127 8.40 -1.91 11.41
N SER A 128 9.60 -2.20 11.92
CA SER A 128 9.84 -3.23 12.96
C SER A 128 9.34 -4.63 12.58
N ALA A 129 9.00 -4.86 11.31
CA ALA A 129 8.33 -6.07 10.84
C ALA A 129 8.87 -6.58 9.49
N GLY A 130 10.04 -6.13 9.04
CA GLY A 130 10.60 -6.45 7.72
C GLY A 130 10.63 -7.94 7.36
N ARG A 131 11.18 -8.80 8.23
CA ARG A 131 11.17 -10.27 8.03
C ARG A 131 9.76 -10.85 8.02
N PRO A 132 8.90 -10.59 9.03
CA PRO A 132 7.49 -10.99 8.98
C PRO A 132 6.76 -10.59 7.70
N THR A 133 6.94 -9.34 7.24
CA THR A 133 6.29 -8.84 6.02
C THR A 133 6.79 -9.59 4.78
N ILE A 134 8.11 -9.80 4.64
CA ILE A 134 8.67 -10.54 3.50
C ILE A 134 8.19 -11.99 3.50
N ASN A 135 8.22 -12.68 4.64
CA ASN A 135 7.76 -14.06 4.74
C ASN A 135 6.29 -14.19 4.36
N LEU A 136 5.44 -13.32 4.90
CA LEU A 136 4.01 -13.30 4.60
C LEU A 136 3.77 -13.00 3.11
N LEU A 137 4.51 -12.04 2.53
CA LEU A 137 4.44 -11.79 1.10
C LEU A 137 4.87 -13.02 0.29
N GLN A 138 5.95 -13.71 0.67
CA GLN A 138 6.46 -14.92 0.00
C GLN A 138 5.47 -16.09 0.08
N GLU A 139 4.86 -16.32 1.25
CA GLU A 139 3.79 -17.30 1.44
C GLU A 139 2.60 -17.01 0.53
N GLN A 140 2.34 -15.72 0.26
CA GLN A 140 1.33 -15.29 -0.71
C GLN A 140 1.90 -15.13 -2.15
N ALA A 141 3.21 -15.22 -2.38
CA ALA A 141 3.87 -14.74 -3.61
C ALA A 141 3.84 -15.73 -4.78
N GLU A 142 3.27 -16.93 -4.63
CA GLU A 142 3.07 -17.81 -5.80
C GLU A 142 2.23 -17.15 -6.92
N THR A 143 1.65 -15.96 -6.69
CA THR A 143 0.67 -15.31 -7.59
C THR A 143 0.73 -13.77 -7.66
N CYS A 144 1.75 -13.06 -7.13
CA CYS A 144 1.77 -11.58 -7.15
C CYS A 144 2.95 -11.03 -7.98
N GLU A 145 2.67 -10.31 -9.06
CA GLU A 145 3.69 -9.97 -10.08
C GLU A 145 4.65 -8.84 -9.66
N THR A 146 4.29 -7.93 -8.75
CA THR A 146 5.15 -6.80 -8.35
C THR A 146 4.81 -6.23 -6.96
N VAL A 147 5.84 -6.07 -6.12
CA VAL A 147 5.75 -5.44 -4.78
C VAL A 147 6.79 -4.32 -4.66
N ALA A 148 6.36 -3.13 -4.23
CA ALA A 148 7.22 -2.02 -3.88
C ALA A 148 7.20 -1.80 -2.36
N PHE A 149 8.36 -1.52 -1.76
CA PHE A 149 8.48 -1.20 -0.33
C PHE A 149 8.84 0.28 -0.16
N ASN A 150 7.99 1.05 0.52
CA ASN A 150 8.14 2.51 0.66
C ASN A 150 9.36 2.91 1.51
N PHE A 151 9.77 2.09 2.49
CA PHE A 151 10.79 2.47 3.48
C PHE A 151 11.77 1.34 3.85
N TYR A 152 12.26 0.59 2.88
CA TYR A 152 13.30 -0.42 3.13
C TYR A 152 14.71 0.15 2.95
N MET A 153 15.38 0.53 4.05
CA MET A 153 16.84 0.69 4.14
C MET A 153 17.53 -0.70 4.20
N LEU A 154 17.29 -1.57 3.22
CA LEU A 154 18.11 -2.79 3.06
C LEU A 154 18.48 -2.94 1.60
N ARG A 155 19.78 -3.12 1.40
CA ARG A 155 20.53 -3.08 0.15
C ARG A 155 20.32 -4.32 -0.74
N ASN A 156 19.12 -4.88 -0.76
CA ASN A 156 18.79 -6.07 -1.54
C ASN A 156 17.76 -5.72 -2.60
N ARG A 157 18.20 -5.73 -3.87
CA ARG A 157 17.33 -5.64 -5.04
C ARG A 157 16.43 -6.87 -5.06
N PHE A 158 15.15 -6.70 -4.76
CA PHE A 158 14.14 -7.67 -5.15
C PHE A 158 13.69 -7.32 -6.57
N THR A 159 14.35 -7.91 -7.56
CA THR A 159 13.78 -8.07 -8.89
C THR A 159 13.00 -9.38 -8.89
N CYS A 160 11.68 -9.33 -8.95
CA CYS A 160 10.89 -10.48 -9.35
C CYS A 160 11.31 -10.82 -10.80
N THR A 161 12.11 -11.87 -10.97
CA THR A 161 12.59 -12.30 -12.29
C THR A 161 11.43 -12.92 -13.04
N ARG A 162 11.02 -12.23 -14.10
CA ARG A 162 10.06 -12.65 -15.12
C ARG A 162 10.45 -14.01 -15.71
N THR A 163 9.80 -15.11 -15.30
CA THR A 163 9.79 -16.32 -16.14
C THR A 163 8.63 -16.20 -17.13
N ARG A 164 8.88 -15.51 -18.26
CA ARG A 164 8.09 -15.78 -19.47
C ARG A 164 8.38 -17.22 -19.86
N LYS A 165 7.46 -18.16 -19.61
CA LYS A 165 7.40 -19.36 -20.44
C LYS A 165 6.95 -18.91 -21.82
N THR A 166 7.91 -18.76 -22.73
CA THR A 166 7.64 -18.79 -24.16
C THR A 166 7.07 -20.17 -24.46
N GLY A 167 5.75 -20.25 -24.63
CA GLY A 167 5.12 -21.39 -25.26
C GLY A 167 5.49 -21.36 -26.74
N THR A 168 6.45 -22.19 -27.11
CA THR A 168 6.58 -22.76 -28.45
C THR A 168 5.93 -24.13 -28.41
N GLU A 169 4.74 -24.23 -29.00
CA GLU A 169 4.30 -25.23 -29.99
C GLU A 169 2.84 -24.96 -30.36
#